data_AF-A0A972GFB1-F1
#
_entry.id   AF-A0A972GFB1-F1
#
_cell.length_a   1.000
_cell.length_b   1.000
_cell.length_c   1.000
_cell.angle_alpha   90.00
_cell.angle_beta   90.00
_cell.angle_gamma   90.00
#
_symmetry.space_group_name_H-M   'P 1'
#
loop_
_entity.id
_entity.type
_entity.pdbx_description
1 polymer ?
#
loop_
_entity_poly.entity_id
_entity_poly.type
_entity_poly.pdbx_seq_one_letter_code
_entity_poly.pdbx_strand_id
1 'polypeptide(L)'
;MTTDDFRGDAHTLLDHMLKDASANPDREELLQQYAEQFTRMHNYYAHQLLNEVIEDARTRLDARISPDPIRQTIASVQTTVQDVWKSIWKP
;
A
#
# COMPACT_ATOMS: atom_id res chain seq x y z
N MET A 1 7.49 3.68 -3.39
CA MET A 1 7.41 3.35 -1.94
C MET A 1 7.82 1.91 -1.70
N THR A 2 8.53 1.58 -0.61
CA THR A 2 8.99 0.20 -0.40
C THR A 2 8.08 -0.50 0.59
N THR A 3 7.80 -1.78 0.36
CA THR A 3 7.16 -2.68 1.34
C THR A 3 7.86 -2.66 2.70
N ASP A 4 9.12 -2.20 2.74
CA ASP A 4 9.90 -1.97 3.95
C ASP A 4 9.35 -0.84 4.84
N ASP A 5 8.78 0.21 4.27
CA ASP A 5 8.23 1.34 5.03
C ASP A 5 6.97 0.91 5.83
N PHE A 6 6.04 0.24 5.15
CA PHE A 6 4.85 -0.36 5.79
C PHE A 6 5.24 -1.38 6.86
N ARG A 7 6.24 -2.23 6.57
CA ARG A 7 6.71 -3.24 7.52
C ARG A 7 7.35 -2.60 8.77
N GLY A 8 8.10 -1.52 8.59
CA GLY A 8 8.70 -0.76 9.70
C GLY A 8 7.65 -0.12 10.61
N ASP A 9 6.65 0.53 10.01
CA ASP A 9 5.55 1.14 10.75
C ASP A 9 4.69 0.09 11.46
N ALA A 10 4.40 -1.03 10.80
CA ALA A 10 3.67 -2.16 11.40
C ALA A 10 4.43 -2.76 12.58
N HIS A 11 5.75 -2.92 12.47
CA HIS A 11 6.57 -3.40 13.56
C HIS A 11 6.53 -2.45 14.77
N THR A 12 6.63 -1.14 14.52
CA THR A 12 6.54 -0.11 15.56
C THR A 12 5.17 -0.14 16.25
N LEU A 13 4.10 -0.29 15.48
CA LEU A 13 2.74 -0.38 16.01
C LEU A 13 2.54 -1.63 16.89
N LEU A 14 3.10 -2.77 16.52
CA LEU A 14 3.06 -3.99 17.32
C LEU A 14 3.87 -3.87 18.61
N ASP A 15 5.05 -3.25 18.54
CA ASP A 15 5.88 -2.99 19.73
C ASP A 15 5.14 -2.13 20.75
N HIS A 16 4.43 -1.09 20.29
CA HIS A 16 3.57 -0.28 21.15
C HIS A 16 2.43 -1.10 21.76
N MET A 17 1.75 -1.93 20.95
CA MET A 17 0.67 -2.80 21.44
C MET A 17 1.17 -3.74 22.55
N LEU A 18 2.36 -4.32 22.40
CA LEU A 18 2.95 -5.21 23.39
C LEU A 18 3.31 -4.48 24.69
N LYS A 19 3.82 -3.25 24.58
CA LYS A 19 4.11 -2.41 25.75
C LYS A 19 2.82 -2.05 26.51
N ASP A 20 1.79 -1.62 25.80
CA ASP A 20 0.52 -1.20 26.41
C ASP A 20 -0.25 -2.40 27.01
N ALA A 21 -0.20 -3.57 26.35
CA ALA A 21 -0.85 -4.79 26.82
C ALA A 21 -0.29 -5.28 28.17
N SER A 22 0.95 -4.90 28.53
CA SER A 22 1.55 -5.22 29.83
C SER A 22 0.99 -4.38 30.98
N ALA A 23 0.39 -3.22 30.67
CA ALA A 23 -0.08 -2.23 31.64
C ALA A 23 -1.61 -2.08 31.70
N ASN A 24 -2.35 -2.58 30.69
CA ASN A 24 -3.77 -2.30 30.53
C ASN A 24 -4.65 -3.52 30.93
N PRO A 25 -5.61 -3.36 31.87
CA PRO A 25 -6.52 -4.44 32.27
C PRO A 25 -7.60 -4.77 31.22
N ASP A 26 -7.98 -3.81 30.35
CA ASP A 26 -8.97 -4.03 29.30
C ASP A 26 -8.29 -4.37 27.96
N ARG A 27 -8.09 -5.67 27.75
CA ARG A 27 -7.42 -6.19 26.56
C ARG A 27 -8.26 -6.08 25.29
N GLU A 28 -9.58 -6.14 25.42
CA GLU A 28 -10.48 -6.11 24.26
C GLU A 28 -10.52 -4.70 23.66
N GLU A 29 -10.63 -3.69 24.52
CA GLU A 29 -10.55 -2.29 24.08
C GLU A 29 -9.22 -2.00 23.38
N LEU A 30 -8.11 -2.49 23.95
CA LEU A 30 -6.78 -2.31 23.37
C LEU A 30 -6.65 -2.99 22.00
N LEU A 31 -7.14 -4.23 21.85
CA LEU A 31 -7.16 -4.92 20.56
C LEU A 31 -7.96 -4.15 19.52
N GLN A 32 -9.13 -3.60 19.89
CA GLN A 32 -9.95 -2.84 18.97
C GLN A 32 -9.28 -1.54 18.52
N GLN A 33 -8.66 -0.81 19.45
CA GLN A 33 -7.90 0.41 19.12
C GLN A 33 -6.75 0.12 18.15
N TYR A 34 -5.96 -0.92 18.41
CA TYR A 34 -4.83 -1.28 17.55
C TYR A 34 -5.28 -1.85 16.19
N ALA A 35 -6.40 -2.58 16.14
CA ALA A 35 -7.00 -3.04 14.88
C ALA A 35 -7.44 -1.86 14.00
N GLU A 36 -8.02 -0.81 14.58
CA GLU A 36 -8.35 0.42 13.85
C GLU A 36 -7.09 1.12 13.33
N GLN A 37 -6.03 1.23 14.14
CA GLN A 37 -4.78 1.85 13.71
C GLN A 37 -4.14 1.08 12.55
N PHE A 38 -4.11 -0.25 12.62
CA PHE A 38 -3.67 -1.10 11.52
C PHE A 38 -4.48 -0.89 10.25
N THR A 39 -5.80 -0.79 10.36
CA THR A 39 -6.69 -0.57 9.22
C THR A 39 -6.40 0.78 8.56
N ARG A 40 -6.21 1.84 9.35
CA ARG A 40 -5.87 3.18 8.84
C ARG A 40 -4.50 3.18 8.15
N MET A 41 -3.50 2.53 8.75
CA MET A 41 -2.17 2.38 8.17
C MET A 41 -2.22 1.63 6.83
N HIS A 42 -2.89 0.47 6.79
CA HIS A 42 -3.10 -0.28 5.55
C HIS A 42 -3.76 0.59 4.48
N ASN A 43 -4.82 1.32 4.82
CA ASN A 43 -5.51 2.18 3.87
C ASN A 43 -4.60 3.29 3.35
N TYR A 44 -3.80 3.93 4.21
CA TYR A 44 -2.86 4.97 3.80
C TYR A 44 -1.86 4.45 2.75
N TYR A 45 -1.19 3.34 3.04
CA TYR A 45 -0.21 2.75 2.14
C TYR A 45 -0.85 2.21 0.85
N ALA A 46 -2.05 1.64 0.92
CA ALA A 46 -2.80 1.21 -0.26
C ALA A 46 -3.15 2.40 -1.17
N HIS A 47 -3.61 3.52 -0.61
CA HIS A 47 -3.93 4.72 -1.38
C HIS A 47 -2.68 5.34 -2.01
N GLN A 48 -1.56 5.38 -1.29
CA GLN A 48 -0.31 5.88 -1.86
C GLN A 48 0.16 5.04 -3.05
N LEU A 49 0.11 3.71 -2.94
CA LEU A 49 0.47 2.81 -4.04
C LEU A 49 -0.48 2.95 -5.24
N LEU A 50 -1.79 3.11 -5.00
CA LEU A 50 -2.76 3.43 -6.04
C LEU A 50 -2.44 4.77 -6.74
N ASN A 51 -2.06 5.80 -5.98
CA ASN A 51 -1.67 7.09 -6.54
C ASN A 51 -0.39 6.98 -7.39
N GLU A 52 0.62 6.23 -6.95
CA GLU A 52 1.83 5.97 -7.73
C GLU A 52 1.47 5.32 -9.09
N VAL A 53 0.56 4.34 -9.10
CA VAL A 53 0.09 3.68 -10.34
C VAL A 53 -0.67 4.65 -11.24
N ILE A 54 -1.54 5.49 -10.66
CA ILE A 54 -2.32 6.47 -11.43
C ILE A 54 -1.40 7.52 -12.07
N GLU A 55 -0.40 8.03 -11.34
CA GLU A 55 0.54 9.02 -11.86
C GLU A 55 1.48 8.44 -12.92
N ASP A 56 1.94 7.19 -12.79
CA ASP A 56 2.69 6.50 -13.85
C ASP A 56 1.82 6.32 -15.11
N ALA A 57 0.57 5.87 -14.94
CA ALA A 57 -0.36 5.73 -16.05
C ALA A 57 -0.63 7.06 -16.75
N ARG A 58 -0.79 8.16 -16.00
CA ARG A 58 -0.98 9.51 -16.54
C ARG A 58 0.24 10.00 -17.30
N THR A 59 1.43 9.87 -16.72
CA THR A 59 2.70 10.26 -17.36
C THR A 59 2.89 9.53 -18.70
N ARG A 60 2.55 8.23 -18.74
CA ARG A 60 2.61 7.44 -19.98
C ARG A 60 1.54 7.81 -20.98
N LEU A 61 0.34 8.14 -20.52
CA LEU A 61 -0.74 8.60 -21.40
C LEU A 61 -0.36 9.93 -22.06
N ASP A 62 0.15 10.88 -21.29
CA ASP A 62 0.61 12.19 -21.79
C ASP A 62 1.77 12.02 -22.80
N ALA A 63 2.70 11.09 -22.56
CA ALA A 63 3.76 10.75 -23.51
C ALA A 63 3.25 10.06 -24.80
N ARG A 64 2.01 9.55 -24.81
CA ARG A 64 1.46 8.67 -25.85
C ARG A 64 0.30 9.27 -26.64
N ILE A 65 -0.01 10.57 -26.55
CA ILE A 65 -0.98 11.24 -27.45
C ILE A 65 -0.38 11.42 -28.87
N SER A 66 0.20 10.35 -29.41
CA SER A 66 0.69 10.16 -30.79
C SER A 66 -0.05 8.95 -31.38
N PRO A 67 -0.34 8.89 -32.69
CA PRO A 67 -1.63 8.41 -33.23
C PRO A 67 -2.03 6.94 -33.08
N ASP A 68 -1.21 6.04 -32.52
CA ASP A 68 -1.51 4.59 -32.41
C ASP A 68 -1.56 3.97 -30.97
N PRO A 69 -2.10 4.63 -29.92
CA PRO A 69 -1.63 4.35 -28.55
C PRO A 69 -2.59 3.52 -27.67
N ILE A 70 -3.89 3.41 -27.99
CA ILE A 70 -4.90 2.87 -27.06
C ILE A 70 -4.67 1.39 -26.73
N ARG A 71 -4.33 0.56 -27.73
CA ARG A 71 -4.05 -0.87 -27.54
C ARG A 71 -2.78 -1.10 -26.71
N GLN A 72 -1.85 -0.16 -26.80
CA GLN A 72 -0.59 -0.11 -26.06
C GLN A 72 -0.80 0.35 -24.60
N THR A 73 -1.78 1.21 -24.34
CA THR A 73 -2.15 1.66 -22.98
C THR A 73 -2.73 0.53 -22.15
N ILE A 74 -3.67 -0.26 -22.70
CA ILE A 74 -4.30 -1.39 -21.98
C ILE A 74 -3.24 -2.43 -21.57
N ALA A 75 -2.34 -2.80 -22.49
CA ALA A 75 -1.25 -3.74 -22.20
C ALA A 75 -0.25 -3.21 -21.16
N SER A 76 0.02 -1.90 -21.17
CA SER A 76 0.92 -1.27 -20.19
C SER A 76 0.31 -1.23 -18.80
N VAL A 77 -0.96 -0.84 -18.65
CA VAL A 77 -1.63 -0.84 -17.34
C VAL A 77 -1.68 -2.24 -16.77
N GLN A 78 -1.98 -3.24 -17.60
CA GLN A 78 -1.98 -4.64 -17.18
C GLN A 78 -0.60 -5.10 -16.72
N THR A 79 0.47 -4.66 -17.39
CA THR A 79 1.85 -4.98 -16.99
C THR A 79 2.24 -4.28 -15.68
N THR A 80 1.90 -2.98 -15.52
CA THR A 80 2.17 -2.25 -14.28
C THR A 80 1.44 -2.88 -13.09
N VAL A 81 0.17 -3.26 -13.25
CA VAL A 81 -0.58 -3.98 -12.20
C VAL A 81 0.07 -5.32 -11.90
N GLN A 82 0.52 -6.06 -12.91
CA GLN A 82 1.23 -7.33 -12.71
C GLN A 82 2.59 -7.17 -12.03
N ASP A 83 3.35 -6.12 -12.33
CA ASP A 83 4.65 -5.87 -11.73
C ASP A 83 4.53 -5.39 -10.29
N VAL A 84 3.53 -4.54 -10.00
CA VAL A 84 3.13 -4.18 -8.64
C VAL A 84 2.71 -5.42 -7.86
N TRP A 85 1.88 -6.28 -8.45
CA TRP A 85 1.48 -7.54 -7.83
C TRP A 85 2.69 -8.43 -7.55
N LYS A 86 3.61 -8.60 -8.50
CA LYS A 86 4.84 -9.36 -8.29
C LYS A 86 5.78 -8.74 -7.26
N SER A 87 5.80 -7.41 -7.15
CA SER A 87 6.59 -6.67 -6.16
C SER A 87 6.06 -6.92 -4.74
N ILE A 88 4.74 -6.97 -4.57
CA ILE A 88 4.07 -7.20 -3.28
C ILE A 88 4.18 -8.67 -2.85
N TRP A 89 4.11 -9.62 -3.79
CA TRP A 89 3.95 -11.05 -3.50
C TRP A 89 5.18 -11.93 -3.81
N LYS A 90 6.34 -11.36 -4.13
CA LYS A 90 7.59 -12.15 -4.22
C LYS A 90 8.12 -12.49 -2.82
N PRO A 91 8.63 -13.71 -2.59
CA PRO A 91 9.26 -14.10 -1.33
C PRO A 91 10.56 -13.32 -1.06
#